data_AF-A0A536Q1K5-F1
#
_entry.id   AF-A0A536Q1K5-F1
#
_cell.length_a   1.000
_cell.length_b   1.000
_cell.length_c   1.000
_cell.angle_alpha   90.00
_cell.angle_beta   90.00
_cell.angle_gamma   90.00
#
_symmetry.space_group_name_H-M   'P 1'
#
loop_
_entity.id
_entity.type
_entity.pdbx_description
1 polymer ?
#
loop_
_entity_poly.entity_id
_entity_poly.type
_entity_poly.pdbx_seq_one_letter_code
_entity_poly.pdbx_strand_id
1 'polypeptide(L)' 'VNTAIARAKNPPEMARAFAEAVVAGRRAFNAGRAHIGVKAVASSPAEGVPV' A
#
# COMPACT_ATOMS: atom_id res chain seq x y z
N VAL A 1 -14.46 2.54 -4.74
CA VAL A 1 -14.57 3.45 -3.58
C VAL A 1 -15.98 3.41 -2.97
N ASN A 2 -17.05 3.68 -3.73
CA ASN A 2 -18.43 3.72 -3.21
C ASN A 2 -18.85 2.46 -2.42
N THR A 3 -18.74 1.26 -2.99
CA THR A 3 -19.12 0.01 -2.30
C THR A 3 -18.23 -0.29 -1.08
N ALA A 4 -16.93 0.03 -1.17
CA ALA A 4 -15.97 -0.21 -0.09
C ALA A 4 -16.24 0.67 1.13
N ILE A 5 -16.59 1.94 0.91
CA ILE A 5 -17.02 2.85 1.98
C ILE A 5 -18.39 2.42 2.52
N ALA A 6 -19.38 2.23 1.63
CA ALA A 6 -20.76 1.96 2.02
C ALA A 6 -20.95 0.65 2.81
N ARG A 7 -20.12 -0.37 2.54
CA ARG A 7 -20.18 -1.67 3.22
C ARG A 7 -19.14 -1.86 4.32
N ALA A 8 -18.34 -0.83 4.64
CA ALA A 8 -17.37 -0.92 5.72
C ALA A 8 -18.07 -1.05 7.08
N LYS A 9 -17.42 -1.72 8.04
CA LYS A 9 -17.88 -1.77 9.43
C LYS A 9 -18.02 -0.37 10.06
N ASN A 10 -17.19 0.58 9.61
CA ASN A 10 -17.26 2.00 9.98
C ASN A 10 -17.13 2.86 8.70
N PRO A 11 -18.26 3.19 8.02
CA PRO A 11 -18.23 3.94 6.77
C PRO A 11 -17.60 5.34 6.84
N PRO A 12 -17.88 6.18 7.86
CA PRO A 12 -17.21 7.48 8.00
C PRO A 12 -15.68 7.37 8.09
N GLU A 13 -15.19 6.39 8.85
CA GLU A 13 -13.75 6.18 8.97
C GLU A 13 -13.12 5.66 7.68
N MET A 14 -13.81 4.76 6.98
CA MET A 14 -13.37 4.29 5.66
C MET A 14 -13.33 5.45 4.64
N ALA A 15 -14.26 6.41 4.71
CA ALA A 15 -14.24 7.59 3.86
C ALA A 15 -13.00 8.47 4.13
N ARG A 16 -12.63 8.68 5.40
CA ARG A 16 -11.40 9.39 5.77
C ARG A 16 -10.16 8.68 5.26
N ALA A 17 -10.07 7.37 5.47
CA ALA A 17 -8.95 6.56 4.97
C ALA A 17 -8.79 6.66 3.45
N PHE A 18 -9.89 6.62 2.68
CA PHE A 18 -9.83 6.79 1.23
C PHE A 18 -9.37 8.20 0.83
N ALA A 19 -9.82 9.25 1.53
CA ALA A 19 -9.38 10.62 1.25
C ALA A 19 -7.86 10.77 1.47
N GLU A 20 -7.33 10.25 2.58
CA GLU A 20 -5.89 10.26 2.87
C GLU A 20 -5.10 9.45 1.84
N ALA A 21 -5.59 8.25 1.47
CA ALA A 21 -4.94 7.39 0.48
C ALA A 21 -4.82 8.08 -0.89
N VAL A 22 -5.85 8.83 -1.33
CA VAL A 22 -5.81 9.59 -2.58
C VAL A 22 -4.76 10.70 -2.53
N VAL A 23 -4.70 11.46 -1.42
CA VAL A 23 -3.71 12.52 -1.23
C VAL A 23 -2.30 11.95 -1.22
N ALA A 24 -2.07 10.87 -0.46
CA ALA A 24 -0.79 10.18 -0.40
C ALA A 24 -0.37 9.65 -1.77
N GLY A 25 -1.30 9.01 -2.50
CA GLY A 25 -1.06 8.51 -3.85
C GLY A 25 -0.66 9.62 -4.82
N ARG A 26 -1.33 10.78 -4.77
CA ARG A 26 -0.97 11.92 -5.63
C ARG A 26 0.40 12.49 -5.29
N ARG A 27 0.73 12.59 -3.99
CA ARG A 27 2.07 13.02 -3.56
C ARG A 27 3.14 12.05 -4.04
N ALA A 28 2.92 10.75 -3.91
CA ALA A 28 3.86 9.72 -4.39
C ALA A 28 4.05 9.77 -5.92
N PHE A 29 2.99 10.04 -6.68
CA PHE A 29 3.09 10.24 -8.12
C PHE A 29 3.97 11.46 -8.46
N ASN A 30 3.72 12.60 -7.80
CA ASN A 30 4.48 13.82 -8.05
C ASN A 30 5.95 13.73 -7.57
N ALA A 31 6.21 13.01 -6.48
CA ALA A 31 7.55 12.85 -5.93
C ALA A 31 8.47 11.92 -6.75
N GLY A 32 7.88 11.13 -7.65
CA GLY A 32 8.59 10.06 -8.36
C GLY A 32 8.69 8.81 -7.49
N ARG A 33 8.17 7.69 -8.01
CA ARG A 33 8.23 6.39 -7.33
C ARG A 33 9.65 5.83 -7.36
N ALA A 34 10.00 5.01 -6.38
CA ALA A 34 11.27 4.28 -6.39
C ALA A 34 11.43 3.42 -7.65
N HIS A 35 12.66 3.25 -8.10
CA HIS A 35 13.00 2.40 -9.23
C HIS A 35 12.65 0.95 -8.92
N ILE A 36 12.10 0.23 -9.90
CA ILE A 36 11.82 -1.19 -9.78
C ILE A 36 13.14 -1.93 -9.94
N GLY A 37 13.53 -2.71 -8.92
CA GLY A 37 14.66 -3.62 -9.02
C GLY A 37 14.33 -4.79 -9.94
N VAL A 38 15.21 -5.08 -10.90
CA VAL A 38 15.06 -6.20 -11.86
C VAL A 38 15.77 -7.49 -11.41
N LYS A 39 16.56 -7.41 -10.33
CA LYS A 39 17.23 -8.57 -9.74
C LYS A 39 16.30 -9.23 -8.72
N ALA A 40 16.16 -10.54 -8.81
CA ALA A 40 15.50 -11.32 -7.77
C ALA A 40 16.36 -11.25 -6.50
N VAL A 41 15.75 -10.80 -5.40
CA VAL A 41 16.30 -10.89 -4.05
C VAL A 41 15.31 -11.75 -3.27
N ALA A 42 15.80 -12.76 -2.55
CA ALA A 42 14.95 -13.59 -1.72
C ALA A 42 14.25 -12.71 -0.68
N SER A 43 12.92 -12.66 -0.70
CA SER A 43 12.13 -11.93 0.29
C SER A 43 12.24 -12.54 1.70
N SER A 44 12.63 -13.81 1.75
CA SER A 44 12.90 -14.59 2.96
C SER A 44 14.26 -15.27 2.80
N PRO A 45 15.35 -14.69 3.34
CA PRO A 45 16.68 -15.31 3.31
C PRO A 45 16.67 -16.66 4.04
N ALA A 46 17.40 -17.64 3.52
CA ALA A 46 17.62 -18.92 4.21
C ALA A 46 18.62 -18.81 5.37
N GLU A 47 19.31 -17.67 5.49
CA GLU A 47 20.27 -17.40 6.55
C GLU A 47 19.56 -17.40 7.91
N GLY A 48 19.88 -18.39 8.76
CA GLY A 48 19.29 -18.54 10.09
C GLY A 48 18.05 -19.44 10.19
N VAL A 49 17.63 -20.11 9.11
CA VAL A 49 16.60 -21.16 9.18
C VAL A 49 17.29 -22.52 9.42
N PRO A 50 17.09 -23.18 10.57
CA PRO A 50 17.63 -24.53 10.81
C PRO A 50 16.98 -25.54 9.86
N VAL A 51 17.77 -26.49 9.34
CA VAL A 51 17.30 -27.65 8.57
C VAL A 51 16.70 -28.73 9.46
#